data_AF-A0A660L0W6-F1
#
_entry.id   AF-A0A660L0W6-F1
#
_cell.length_a   1.000
_cell.length_b   1.000
_cell.length_c   1.000
_cell.angle_alpha   90.00
_cell.angle_beta   90.00
_cell.angle_gamma   90.00
#
_symmetry.space_group_name_H-M   'P 1'
#
loop_
_entity.id
_entity.type
_entity.pdbx_description
1 polymer ?
#
loop_
_entity_poly.entity_id
_entity_poly.type
_entity_poly.pdbx_seq_one_letter_code
_entity_poly.pdbx_strand_id
1 'polypeptide(L)'
;MSPRPLDVITVNQCIGCGAIETPQPCLGGCHEHRLDLVPADEHAAALAAVDALETLLAERRALLAEVARSTLADGEWAALRTRARAVLHAPRVPEPALEVTTWRCDCGHIEAPQPCIGVCVRPARAMVPAEDHRAALARATALAAEAERLAPALRQLAWTTPRPAHREATARALRTAASAQQEAA
;
A
#
# COMPACT_ATOMS: atom_id res chain seq x y z
N MET A 1 -18.00 -1.40 16.21
CA MET A 1 -17.04 -2.52 16.33
C MET A 1 -15.68 -1.98 15.99
N SER A 2 -14.79 -1.87 16.97
CA SER A 2 -13.39 -1.47 16.76
C SER A 2 -12.71 -2.45 15.79
N PRO A 3 -11.76 -1.98 14.97
CA PRO A 3 -10.98 -2.87 14.10
C PRO A 3 -10.30 -3.93 14.97
N ARG A 4 -10.55 -5.20 14.66
CA ARG A 4 -9.99 -6.36 15.34
C ARG A 4 -8.48 -6.40 15.01
N PRO A 5 -7.58 -6.68 15.97
CA PRO A 5 -6.16 -6.94 15.65
C PRO A 5 -6.10 -8.04 14.58
N LEU A 6 -5.21 -7.88 13.60
CA LEU A 6 -5.06 -8.80 12.46
C LEU A 6 -5.13 -10.25 12.95
N ASP A 7 -6.16 -10.98 12.53
CA ASP A 7 -6.36 -12.39 12.89
C ASP A 7 -5.31 -13.20 12.10
N VAL A 8 -4.04 -13.15 12.53
CA VAL A 8 -2.98 -13.98 11.96
C VAL A 8 -3.26 -15.43 12.32
N ILE A 9 -3.42 -16.25 11.30
CA ILE A 9 -3.73 -17.66 11.44
C ILE A 9 -2.48 -18.47 11.13
N THR A 10 -2.05 -19.32 12.07
CA THR A 10 -0.97 -20.26 11.82
C THR A 10 -1.52 -21.56 11.27
N VAL A 11 -1.06 -21.93 10.08
CA VAL A 11 -1.42 -23.19 9.41
C VAL A 11 -0.16 -23.99 9.07
N ASN A 12 -0.29 -25.30 8.94
CA ASN A 12 0.74 -26.14 8.35
C ASN A 12 0.48 -26.23 6.85
N GLN A 13 1.43 -25.79 6.03
CA GLN A 13 1.29 -25.82 4.57
C GLN A 13 2.32 -26.76 3.95
N CYS A 14 1.88 -27.75 3.18
CA CYS A 14 2.76 -28.67 2.48
C CYS A 14 3.57 -27.95 1.39
N ILE A 15 4.90 -28.05 1.45
CA ILE A 15 5.77 -27.45 0.42
C ILE A 15 5.66 -28.14 -0.95
N GLY A 16 5.17 -29.39 -0.99
CA GLY A 16 5.08 -30.18 -2.22
C GLY A 16 3.76 -29.96 -2.97
N CYS A 17 2.63 -30.10 -2.27
CA CYS A 17 1.30 -30.02 -2.89
C CYS A 17 0.44 -28.83 -2.42
N GLY A 18 0.92 -28.00 -1.49
CA GLY A 18 0.19 -26.83 -0.99
C GLY A 18 -0.97 -27.15 -0.04
N ALA A 19 -1.18 -28.42 0.35
CA ALA A 19 -2.22 -28.79 1.33
C ALA A 19 -2.07 -27.98 2.62
N ILE A 20 -3.20 -27.47 3.13
CA ILE A 20 -3.26 -26.66 4.35
C ILE A 20 -4.05 -27.41 5.41
N GLU A 21 -3.55 -27.39 6.64
CA GLU A 21 -4.31 -27.81 7.83
C GLU A 21 -3.91 -26.97 9.06
N THR A 22 -4.84 -26.73 9.97
CA THR A 22 -4.48 -26.24 11.33
C THR A 22 -3.94 -27.38 12.20
N PRO A 23 -3.05 -27.10 13.17
CA PRO A 23 -2.52 -28.13 14.08
C PRO A 23 -3.58 -28.85 14.93
N GLN A 24 -4.67 -28.17 15.27
CA GLN A 24 -5.74 -28.72 16.11
C GLN A 24 -6.73 -29.53 15.27
N PRO A 25 -7.07 -30.77 15.66
CA PRO A 25 -8.09 -31.56 14.96
C PRO A 25 -9.51 -31.05 15.22
N CYS A 26 -10.39 -31.19 14.23
CA CYS A 26 -11.84 -30.98 14.40
C CYS A 26 -12.50 -32.24 14.97
N LEU A 27 -13.36 -32.10 15.99
CA LEU A 27 -14.09 -33.22 16.60
C LEU A 27 -15.44 -33.53 15.90
N GLY A 28 -15.77 -32.81 14.83
CA GLY A 28 -17.01 -32.97 14.05
C GLY A 28 -18.21 -32.19 14.58
N GLY A 29 -19.30 -32.16 13.80
CA GLY A 29 -20.55 -31.50 14.15
C GLY A 29 -20.60 -29.99 13.87
N CYS A 30 -19.63 -29.45 13.16
CA CYS A 30 -19.51 -28.02 12.88
C CYS A 30 -19.81 -27.70 11.42
N HIS A 31 -20.14 -26.43 11.14
CA HIS A 31 -20.30 -25.94 9.79
C HIS A 31 -18.98 -25.41 9.24
N GLU A 32 -18.76 -25.65 7.96
CA GLU A 32 -17.58 -25.17 7.24
C GLU A 32 -17.95 -23.95 6.40
N HIS A 33 -17.08 -22.96 6.45
CA HIS A 33 -17.18 -21.72 5.71
C HIS A 33 -15.94 -21.55 4.86
N ARG A 34 -16.12 -21.16 3.61
CA ARG A 34 -14.99 -20.86 2.74
C ARG A 34 -14.19 -19.68 3.32
N LEU A 35 -12.88 -19.82 3.36
CA LEU A 35 -11.94 -18.79 3.77
C LEU A 35 -10.76 -18.76 2.80
N ASP A 36 -10.58 -17.64 2.11
CA ASP A 36 -9.39 -17.42 1.29
C ASP A 36 -8.29 -16.78 2.16
N LEU A 37 -7.07 -17.30 2.06
CA LEU A 37 -5.92 -16.88 2.86
C LEU A 37 -4.77 -16.41 1.98
N VAL A 38 -3.96 -15.48 2.48
CA VAL A 38 -2.68 -15.08 1.89
C VAL A 38 -1.55 -15.14 2.92
N PRO A 39 -0.28 -15.29 2.50
CA PRO A 39 0.86 -15.20 3.40
C PRO A 39 0.90 -13.87 4.18
N ALA A 40 1.22 -13.95 5.47
CA ALA A 40 1.22 -12.78 6.34
C ALA A 40 2.33 -11.76 5.99
N ASP A 41 3.44 -12.20 5.41
CA ASP A 41 4.53 -11.35 4.92
C ASP A 41 4.11 -10.52 3.69
N GLU A 42 3.36 -11.11 2.76
CA GLU A 42 2.76 -10.40 1.62
C GLU A 42 1.75 -9.33 2.11
N HIS A 43 0.96 -9.66 3.13
CA HIS A 43 0.08 -8.67 3.76
C HIS A 43 0.86 -7.56 4.47
N ALA A 44 1.93 -7.90 5.20
CA ALA A 44 2.79 -6.90 5.83
C ALA A 44 3.44 -5.97 4.81
N ALA A 45 3.84 -6.48 3.63
CA ALA A 45 4.35 -5.67 2.54
C ALA A 45 3.28 -4.69 1.99
N ALA A 46 2.03 -5.15 1.85
CA ALA A 46 0.91 -4.28 1.45
C ALA A 46 0.66 -3.17 2.47
N LEU A 47 0.68 -3.47 3.78
CA LEU A 47 0.55 -2.46 4.84
C LEU A 47 1.71 -1.46 4.83
N ALA A 48 2.95 -1.93 4.70
CA ALA A 48 4.11 -1.05 4.61
C ALA A 48 4.03 -0.10 3.40
N ALA A 49 3.48 -0.57 2.27
CA ALA A 49 3.22 0.27 1.11
C ALA A 49 2.16 1.35 1.38
N VAL A 50 1.09 1.01 2.11
CA VAL A 50 0.09 2.00 2.57
C VAL A 50 0.79 3.09 3.41
N ASP A 51 1.51 2.72 4.46
CA ASP A 51 2.17 3.68 5.36
C ASP A 51 3.15 4.62 4.61
N ALA A 52 3.94 4.04 3.69
CA ALA A 52 4.87 4.80 2.86
C ALA A 52 4.15 5.79 1.92
N LEU A 53 3.04 5.37 1.31
CA LEU A 53 2.25 6.21 0.42
C LEU A 53 1.49 7.31 1.17
N GLU A 54 1.02 7.05 2.38
CA GLU A 54 0.40 8.08 3.23
C GLU A 54 1.41 9.15 3.63
N THR A 55 2.61 8.73 4.03
CA THR A 55 3.72 9.63 4.32
C THR A 55 4.07 10.49 3.11
N LEU A 56 4.27 9.86 1.94
CA LEU A 56 4.54 10.58 0.69
C LEU A 56 3.46 11.59 0.35
N LEU A 57 2.19 11.18 0.47
CA LEU A 57 1.06 12.04 0.14
C LEU A 57 0.99 13.26 1.07
N ALA A 58 1.23 13.06 2.36
CA ALA A 58 1.31 14.14 3.33
C ALA A 58 2.45 15.12 2.99
N GLU A 59 3.64 14.62 2.63
CA GLU A 59 4.78 15.43 2.21
C GLU A 59 4.50 16.23 0.94
N ARG A 60 3.89 15.59 -0.08
CA ARG A 60 3.51 16.25 -1.34
C ARG A 60 2.52 17.38 -1.09
N ARG A 61 1.48 17.12 -0.28
CA ARG A 61 0.48 18.14 0.09
C ARG A 61 1.09 19.29 0.87
N ALA A 62 1.96 19.00 1.85
CA ALA A 62 2.66 20.02 2.62
C ALA A 62 3.53 20.90 1.72
N LEU A 63 4.28 20.30 0.79
CA LEU A 63 5.12 21.03 -0.16
C LEU A 63 4.30 21.91 -1.11
N LEU A 64 3.18 21.41 -1.65
CA LEU A 64 2.29 22.23 -2.48
C LEU A 64 1.71 23.41 -1.70
N ALA A 65 1.30 23.19 -0.44
CA ALA A 65 0.82 24.26 0.43
C ALA A 65 1.87 25.35 0.67
N GLU A 66 3.13 24.94 0.85
CA GLU A 66 4.26 25.85 1.00
C GLU A 66 4.51 26.64 -0.29
N VAL A 67 4.51 25.98 -1.44
CA VAL A 67 4.65 26.62 -2.76
C VAL A 67 3.57 27.66 -2.97
N ALA A 68 2.31 27.34 -2.67
CA ALA A 68 1.17 28.25 -2.83
C ALA A 68 1.33 29.56 -2.03
N ARG A 69 2.00 29.52 -0.87
CA ARG A 69 2.25 30.69 -0.01
C ARG A 69 3.61 31.36 -0.23
N SER A 70 4.53 30.71 -0.93
CA SER A 70 5.90 31.20 -1.10
C SER A 70 6.00 32.36 -2.10
N THR A 71 6.86 33.33 -1.79
CA THR A 71 7.28 34.36 -2.74
C THR A 71 8.13 33.79 -3.87
N LEU A 72 8.75 32.64 -3.65
CA LEU A 72 9.67 31.95 -4.56
C LEU A 72 10.88 32.84 -4.92
N ALA A 73 11.41 33.53 -3.91
CA ALA A 73 12.58 34.38 -4.04
C ALA A 73 13.86 33.56 -4.30
N ASP A 74 14.95 34.23 -4.66
CA ASP A 74 16.25 33.57 -4.85
C ASP A 74 16.69 32.85 -3.57
N GLY A 75 17.09 31.59 -3.69
CA GLY A 75 17.38 30.69 -2.56
C GLY A 75 16.21 29.77 -2.18
N GLU A 76 15.01 30.33 -2.00
CA GLU A 76 13.78 29.54 -1.73
C GLU A 76 13.49 28.58 -2.88
N TRP A 77 13.64 29.07 -4.12
CA TRP A 77 13.44 28.27 -5.33
C TRP A 77 14.33 27.00 -5.35
N ALA A 78 15.61 27.14 -5.00
CA ALA A 78 16.55 26.03 -5.03
C ALA A 78 16.20 24.99 -3.96
N ALA A 79 15.84 25.43 -2.75
CA ALA A 79 15.43 24.54 -1.66
C ALA A 79 14.15 23.77 -2.01
N LEU A 80 13.13 24.46 -2.52
CA LEU A 80 11.86 23.86 -2.92
C LEU A 80 12.03 22.87 -4.08
N ARG A 81 12.93 23.15 -5.01
CA ARG A 81 13.28 22.21 -6.10
C ARG A 81 13.91 20.93 -5.60
N THR A 82 14.87 21.03 -4.70
CA THR A 82 15.53 19.86 -4.11
C THR A 82 14.51 18.99 -3.38
N ARG A 83 13.62 19.60 -2.60
CA ARG A 83 12.52 18.89 -1.92
C ARG A 83 11.53 18.28 -2.90
N ALA A 84 11.14 19.01 -3.94
CA ALA A 84 10.25 18.49 -4.99
C ALA A 84 10.84 17.25 -5.67
N ARG A 85 12.15 17.25 -5.96
CA ARG A 85 12.82 16.07 -6.52
C ARG A 85 12.80 14.88 -5.56
N ALA A 86 13.00 15.11 -4.27
CA ALA A 86 12.98 14.05 -3.27
C ALA A 86 11.60 13.37 -3.16
N VAL A 87 10.52 14.14 -3.21
CA VAL A 87 9.15 13.60 -3.06
C VAL A 87 8.52 13.10 -4.37
N LEU A 88 9.24 13.12 -5.50
CA LEU A 88 8.72 12.61 -6.77
C LEU A 88 8.85 11.10 -6.93
N HIS A 89 9.68 10.44 -6.13
CA HIS A 89 9.76 8.99 -6.15
C HIS A 89 8.62 8.37 -5.33
N ALA A 90 7.70 7.68 -6.00
CA ALA A 90 6.60 6.99 -5.33
C ALA A 90 7.00 5.55 -4.94
N PRO A 91 6.67 5.10 -3.71
CA PRO A 91 6.72 3.69 -3.36
C PRO A 91 5.89 2.85 -4.36
N ARG A 92 6.39 1.66 -4.68
CA ARG A 92 5.68 0.70 -5.52
C ARG A 92 4.54 0.06 -4.72
N VAL A 93 3.34 0.00 -5.31
CA VAL A 93 2.26 -0.85 -4.80
C VAL A 93 2.62 -2.31 -5.09
N PRO A 94 2.62 -3.21 -4.07
CA PRO A 94 2.87 -4.63 -4.28
C PRO A 94 1.88 -5.26 -5.28
N GLU A 95 2.31 -6.32 -5.95
CA GLU A 95 1.40 -7.11 -6.78
C GLU A 95 0.43 -7.91 -5.90
N PRO A 96 -0.76 -8.29 -6.41
CA PRO A 96 -1.67 -9.16 -5.69
C PRO A 96 -1.00 -10.49 -5.31
N ALA A 97 -1.08 -10.86 -4.04
CA ALA A 97 -0.56 -12.14 -3.57
C ALA A 97 -1.40 -13.32 -4.09
N LEU A 98 -0.77 -14.49 -4.17
CA LEU A 98 -1.49 -15.73 -4.47
C LEU A 98 -2.42 -16.10 -3.31
N GLU A 99 -3.72 -16.07 -3.56
CA GLU A 99 -4.73 -16.51 -2.60
C GLU A 99 -4.84 -18.03 -2.58
N VAL A 100 -4.92 -18.59 -1.38
CA VAL A 100 -5.19 -20.02 -1.16
C VAL A 100 -6.58 -20.18 -0.57
N THR A 101 -7.47 -20.83 -1.32
CA THR A 101 -8.81 -21.17 -0.82
C THR A 101 -8.74 -22.31 0.18
N THR A 102 -9.32 -22.08 1.35
CA THR A 102 -9.42 -23.03 2.46
C THR A 102 -10.86 -23.09 2.97
N TRP A 103 -11.14 -24.07 3.82
CA TRP A 103 -12.40 -24.20 4.55
C TRP A 103 -12.14 -24.05 6.03
N ARG A 104 -12.81 -23.08 6.66
CA ARG A 104 -12.76 -22.84 8.11
C ARG A 104 -14.03 -23.34 8.75
N CYS A 105 -13.85 -24.20 9.73
CA CYS A 105 -14.86 -24.70 10.62
C CYS A 105 -15.19 -23.67 11.72
N ASP A 106 -16.42 -23.68 12.25
CA ASP A 106 -16.81 -22.86 13.42
C ASP A 106 -15.92 -23.07 14.65
N CYS A 107 -15.34 -24.26 14.81
CA CYS A 107 -14.40 -24.56 15.90
C CYS A 107 -12.99 -23.96 15.68
N GLY A 108 -12.76 -23.31 14.53
CA GLY A 108 -11.48 -22.70 14.16
C GLY A 108 -10.55 -23.62 13.37
N HIS A 109 -10.91 -24.90 13.16
CA HIS A 109 -10.15 -25.80 12.29
C HIS A 109 -10.16 -25.30 10.84
N ILE A 110 -9.01 -25.35 10.17
CA ILE A 110 -8.88 -24.99 8.76
C ILE A 110 -8.30 -26.16 8.00
N GLU A 111 -8.88 -26.46 6.84
CA GLU A 111 -8.39 -27.47 5.92
C GLU A 111 -8.45 -26.96 4.46
N ALA A 112 -7.46 -27.33 3.67
CA ALA A 112 -7.53 -27.30 2.21
C ALA A 112 -6.86 -28.56 1.67
N PRO A 113 -7.63 -29.65 1.43
CA PRO A 113 -7.05 -30.88 0.93
C PRO A 113 -6.53 -30.68 -0.49
N GLN A 114 -5.34 -31.21 -0.77
CA GLN A 114 -4.74 -31.22 -2.10
C GLN A 114 -4.31 -32.66 -2.42
N PRO A 115 -4.39 -33.11 -3.69
CA PRO A 115 -3.86 -34.41 -4.10
C PRO A 115 -2.39 -34.53 -3.67
N CYS A 116 -2.10 -35.47 -2.76
CA CYS A 116 -0.77 -35.65 -2.20
C CYS A 116 0.15 -36.36 -3.21
N ILE A 117 1.38 -35.87 -3.35
CA ILE A 117 2.41 -36.46 -4.22
C ILE A 117 3.30 -37.49 -3.49
N GLY A 118 2.95 -37.87 -2.27
CA GLY A 118 3.70 -38.85 -1.46
C GLY A 118 4.90 -38.29 -0.68
N VAL A 119 5.12 -36.97 -0.67
CA VAL A 119 6.14 -36.29 0.13
C VAL A 119 5.49 -35.13 0.89
N CYS A 120 5.39 -35.26 2.22
CA CYS A 120 4.74 -34.28 3.09
C CYS A 120 5.74 -33.63 4.05
N VAL A 121 6.19 -32.42 3.73
CA VAL A 121 6.84 -31.51 4.69
C VAL A 121 5.94 -30.29 4.83
N ARG A 122 5.33 -30.14 6.02
CA ARG A 122 4.31 -29.11 6.29
C ARG A 122 4.79 -28.14 7.38
N PRO A 123 5.70 -27.21 7.08
CA PRO A 123 6.10 -26.19 8.04
C PRO A 123 4.90 -25.31 8.43
N ALA A 124 4.94 -24.79 9.65
CA ALA A 124 4.03 -23.75 10.08
C ALA A 124 4.25 -22.47 9.25
N ARG A 125 3.16 -21.85 8.84
CA ARG A 125 3.10 -20.61 8.05
C ARG A 125 2.06 -19.68 8.67
N ALA A 126 2.42 -18.41 8.80
CA ALA A 126 1.50 -17.37 9.19
C ALA A 126 0.74 -16.88 7.94
N MET A 127 -0.58 -16.87 8.04
CA MET A 127 -1.50 -16.46 6.98
C MET A 127 -2.48 -15.42 7.54
N VAL A 128 -3.08 -14.64 6.66
CA VAL A 128 -4.17 -13.71 7.01
C VAL A 128 -5.33 -13.87 6.03
N PRO A 129 -6.55 -13.45 6.40
CA PRO A 129 -7.67 -13.41 5.47
C PRO A 129 -7.34 -12.59 4.21
N ALA A 130 -7.63 -13.16 3.04
CA ALA A 130 -7.37 -12.50 1.76
C ALA A 130 -8.16 -11.19 1.60
N GLU A 131 -9.31 -11.07 2.26
CA GLU A 131 -10.12 -9.83 2.28
C GLU A 131 -9.34 -8.65 2.86
N ASP A 132 -8.66 -8.84 3.99
CA ASP A 132 -7.84 -7.79 4.63
C ASP A 132 -6.68 -7.37 3.72
N HIS A 133 -6.06 -8.33 3.04
CA HIS A 133 -5.01 -8.05 2.07
C HIS A 133 -5.53 -7.29 0.84
N ARG A 134 -6.67 -7.68 0.27
CA ARG A 134 -7.31 -6.94 -0.83
C ARG A 134 -7.66 -5.52 -0.42
N ALA A 135 -8.17 -5.33 0.80
CA ALA A 135 -8.46 -4.00 1.34
C ALA A 135 -7.19 -3.14 1.46
N ALA A 136 -6.08 -3.71 1.94
CA ALA A 136 -4.79 -3.03 2.00
C ALA A 136 -4.28 -2.64 0.60
N LEU A 137 -4.33 -3.54 -0.38
CA LEU A 137 -3.94 -3.26 -1.76
C LEU A 137 -4.82 -2.19 -2.43
N ALA A 138 -6.13 -2.23 -2.19
CA ALA A 138 -7.06 -1.23 -2.70
C ALA A 138 -6.73 0.17 -2.13
N ARG A 139 -6.43 0.25 -0.82
CA ARG A 139 -6.00 1.50 -0.17
C ARG A 139 -4.68 2.00 -0.74
N ALA A 140 -3.67 1.13 -0.86
CA ALA A 140 -2.38 1.49 -1.46
C ALA A 140 -2.55 1.99 -2.90
N THR A 141 -3.38 1.33 -3.70
CA THR A 141 -3.68 1.74 -5.08
C THR A 141 -4.34 3.12 -5.13
N ALA A 142 -5.32 3.38 -4.26
CA ALA A 142 -5.98 4.68 -4.18
C ALA A 142 -5.01 5.80 -3.77
N LEU A 143 -4.15 5.55 -2.79
CA LEU A 143 -3.12 6.51 -2.34
C LEU A 143 -2.08 6.78 -3.43
N ALA A 144 -1.64 5.75 -4.16
CA ALA A 144 -0.71 5.90 -5.27
C ALA A 144 -1.32 6.72 -6.41
N ALA A 145 -2.59 6.46 -6.77
CA ALA A 145 -3.31 7.25 -7.75
C ALA A 145 -3.42 8.72 -7.34
N GLU A 146 -3.74 8.98 -6.07
CA GLU A 146 -3.79 10.32 -5.52
C GLU A 146 -2.42 11.01 -5.53
N ALA A 147 -1.35 10.31 -5.13
CA ALA A 147 0.00 10.84 -5.21
C ALA A 147 0.35 11.23 -6.65
N GLU A 148 0.02 10.41 -7.65
CA GLU A 148 0.24 10.72 -9.07
C GLU A 148 -0.56 11.92 -9.56
N ARG A 149 -1.77 12.18 -9.01
CA ARG A 149 -2.52 13.41 -9.32
C ARG A 149 -1.75 14.68 -8.93
N LEU A 150 -1.04 14.66 -7.81
CA LEU A 150 -0.24 15.79 -7.32
C LEU A 150 1.13 15.93 -8.03
N ALA A 151 1.59 14.88 -8.72
CA ALA A 151 2.93 14.83 -9.31
C ALA A 151 3.22 15.89 -10.40
N PRO A 152 2.27 16.32 -11.27
CA PRO A 152 2.56 17.29 -12.33
C PRO A 152 3.08 18.64 -11.82
N ALA A 153 2.45 19.24 -10.80
CA ALA A 153 2.89 20.51 -10.23
C ALA A 153 4.29 20.39 -9.60
N LEU A 154 4.55 19.28 -8.92
CA LEU A 154 5.85 18.98 -8.33
C LEU A 154 6.94 18.72 -9.38
N ARG A 155 6.61 18.04 -10.48
CA ARG A 155 7.52 17.86 -11.64
C ARG A 155 7.88 19.20 -12.26
N GLN A 156 6.89 20.08 -12.43
CA GLN A 156 7.13 21.42 -12.95
C GLN A 156 8.08 22.20 -12.03
N LEU A 157 7.83 22.21 -10.71
CA LEU A 157 8.74 22.83 -9.74
C LEU A 157 10.15 22.23 -9.83
N ALA A 158 10.27 20.90 -9.70
CA ALA A 158 11.56 20.18 -9.65
C ALA A 158 12.50 20.49 -10.83
N TRP A 159 11.94 20.62 -12.03
CA TRP A 159 12.73 20.71 -13.26
C TRP A 159 12.73 22.10 -13.92
N THR A 160 11.90 23.04 -13.46
CA THR A 160 11.89 24.40 -14.01
C THR A 160 12.99 25.26 -13.41
N THR A 161 13.78 25.90 -14.27
CA THR A 161 14.74 26.95 -13.89
C THR A 161 14.42 28.21 -14.69
N PRO A 162 13.66 29.17 -14.15
CA PRO A 162 13.24 30.35 -14.89
C PRO A 162 14.43 31.27 -15.15
N ARG A 163 14.46 31.87 -16.36
CA ARG A 163 15.37 32.99 -16.65
C ARG A 163 14.99 34.20 -15.77
N PRO A 164 15.93 35.10 -15.41
CA PRO A 164 15.66 36.24 -14.55
C PRO A 164 14.39 37.04 -14.92
N ALA A 165 14.23 37.34 -16.22
CA ALA A 165 13.07 38.09 -16.73
C ALA A 165 11.70 37.39 -16.60
N HIS A 166 11.67 36.07 -16.40
CA HIS A 166 10.44 35.28 -16.32
C HIS A 166 10.16 34.72 -14.93
N ARG A 167 10.99 35.04 -13.92
CA ARG A 167 10.88 34.48 -12.57
C ARG A 167 9.52 34.70 -11.96
N GLU A 168 9.02 35.93 -11.97
CA GLU A 168 7.73 36.25 -11.35
C GLU A 168 6.56 35.55 -12.05
N ALA A 169 6.60 35.49 -13.39
CA ALA A 169 5.58 34.80 -14.18
C ALA A 169 5.57 33.29 -13.89
N THR A 170 6.75 32.66 -13.81
CA THR A 170 6.86 31.23 -13.46
C THR A 170 6.43 30.97 -12.02
N ALA A 171 6.83 31.83 -11.07
CA ALA A 171 6.42 31.73 -9.67
C ALA A 171 4.89 31.82 -9.51
N ARG A 172 4.26 32.76 -10.22
CA ARG A 172 2.81 32.91 -10.25
C ARG A 172 2.11 31.66 -10.81
N ALA A 173 2.61 31.13 -11.93
CA ALA A 173 2.05 29.92 -12.53
C ALA A 173 2.15 28.70 -11.59
N LEU A 174 3.29 28.53 -10.89
CA LEU A 174 3.45 27.45 -9.92
C LEU A 174 2.52 27.60 -8.71
N ARG A 175 2.34 28.81 -8.19
CA ARG A 175 1.37 29.07 -7.12
C ARG A 175 -0.06 28.71 -7.54
N THR A 176 -0.48 29.17 -8.71
CA THR A 176 -1.81 28.85 -9.25
C THR A 176 -1.98 27.34 -9.44
N ALA A 177 -0.98 26.65 -9.98
CA ALA A 177 -1.02 25.20 -10.14
C ALA A 177 -1.08 24.48 -8.77
N ALA A 178 -0.31 24.95 -7.78
CA ALA A 178 -0.33 24.39 -6.43
C ALA A 178 -1.70 24.57 -5.76
N SER A 179 -2.28 25.77 -5.78
CA SER A 179 -3.62 26.03 -5.22
C SER A 179 -4.69 25.17 -5.88
N ALA A 180 -4.69 25.06 -7.21
CA ALA A 180 -5.67 24.24 -7.93
C ALA A 180 -5.59 22.74 -7.56
N GLN A 181 -4.38 22.23 -7.32
CA GLN A 181 -4.18 20.84 -6.89
C GLN A 181 -4.61 20.61 -5.43
N GLN A 182 -4.63 21.64 -4.59
CA GLN A 182 -5.11 21.55 -3.22
C GLN A 182 -6.63 21.61 -3.12
N GLU A 183 -7.29 22.34 -4.02
CA GLU A 183 -8.77 22.44 -4.06
C GLU A 183 -9.43 21.19 -4.66
N ALA A 184 -8.69 20.43 -5.46
CA ALA A 184 -9.15 19.20 -6.09
C ALA A 184 -8.94 17.93 -5.24
N ALA A 185 -8.26 18.07 -4.09
CA ALA A 185 -7.91 16.98 -3.17
C ALA A 185 -8.81 16.98 -1.92
#